data_AF-A0A239A0D8-F1
#
_entry.id   AF-A0A239A0D8-F1
#
_cell.length_a   1.000
_cell.length_b   1.000
_cell.length_c   1.000
_cell.angle_alpha   90.00
_cell.angle_beta   90.00
_cell.angle_gamma   90.00
#
_symmetry.space_group_name_H-M   'P 1'
#
loop_
_entity.id
_entity.type
_entity.pdbx_description
1 polymer ?
#
loop_
_entity_poly.entity_id
_entity_poly.type
_entity_poly.pdbx_seq_one_letter_code
_entity_poly.pdbx_strand_id
1 'polypeptide(L)'
;MADEPIDPDVDLTDARRRHELRRSHYGVLAVVAAGGMIGTGARYGAGLLWPTAPVAFPWATLGINVSGCLLIGILLVALTEAWTAPAWVRPFFATGVLGGYTTFSTYCVDIERLVSGGRAGTALGYLAATVLAALAAVTAGAWITRRLLARKTARRTR
;
A
#
# COMPACT_ATOMS: atom_id res chain seq x y z
N MET A 1 14.39 -15.73 -3.50
CA MET A 1 14.88 -14.37 -3.20
C MET A 1 16.22 -14.29 -3.92
N ALA A 2 16.20 -13.83 -5.17
CA ALA A 2 17.40 -13.79 -5.98
C ALA A 2 18.38 -12.82 -5.34
N ASP A 3 19.60 -13.29 -5.12
CA ASP A 3 20.75 -12.50 -4.70
C ASP A 3 20.99 -11.46 -5.80
N GLU A 4 20.52 -10.24 -5.57
CA GLU A 4 20.81 -9.12 -6.47
C GLU A 4 22.31 -8.88 -6.37
N PRO A 5 23.09 -9.07 -7.45
CA PRO A 5 24.53 -8.93 -7.39
C PRO A 5 24.87 -7.53 -6.90
N ILE A 6 25.56 -7.43 -5.77
CA ILE A 6 26.11 -6.17 -5.31
C ILE A 6 27.08 -5.70 -6.40
N ASP A 7 26.76 -4.56 -7.01
CA ASP A 7 27.57 -3.90 -8.03
C ASP A 7 29.03 -3.80 -7.51
N PRO A 8 30.01 -4.44 -8.18
CA PRO A 8 31.40 -4.51 -7.72
C PRO A 8 32.09 -3.14 -7.69
N ASP A 9 31.49 -2.13 -8.32
CA ASP A 9 31.99 -0.76 -8.24
C ASP A 9 31.68 -0.12 -6.88
N VAL A 10 30.87 -0.70 -5.99
CA VAL A 10 30.57 -0.15 -4.66
C VAL A 10 31.72 -0.42 -3.69
N ASP A 11 32.75 0.42 -3.72
CA ASP A 11 33.82 0.40 -2.73
C ASP A 11 33.32 0.95 -1.39
N LEU A 12 33.05 0.04 -0.44
CA LEU A 12 32.65 0.36 0.92
C LEU A 12 33.81 0.85 1.79
N THR A 13 35.06 0.83 1.32
CA THR A 13 36.20 1.35 2.08
C THR A 13 36.30 2.87 2.03
N ASP A 14 35.73 3.51 1.00
CA ASP A 14 35.66 4.96 0.85
C ASP A 14 34.63 5.60 1.81
N ALA A 15 35.14 6.41 2.76
CA ALA A 15 34.33 7.11 3.74
C ALA A 15 33.33 8.11 3.11
N ARG A 16 33.66 8.69 1.97
CA ARG A 16 32.81 9.67 1.28
C ARG A 16 31.62 8.98 0.61
N ARG A 17 31.85 7.85 -0.05
CA ARG A 17 30.80 7.05 -0.70
C ARG A 17 29.85 6.41 0.30
N ARG A 18 30.36 5.94 1.46
CA ARG A 18 29.53 5.50 2.59
C ARG A 18 28.62 6.62 3.10
N HIS A 19 29.11 7.86 3.17
CA HIS A 19 28.32 9.00 3.64
C HIS A 19 27.19 9.37 2.66
N GLU A 20 27.46 9.32 1.35
CA GLU A 20 26.45 9.56 0.31
C GLU A 20 25.36 8.47 0.29
N LEU A 21 25.74 7.20 0.41
CA LEU A 21 24.80 6.07 0.53
C LEU A 21 23.97 6.16 1.81
N ARG A 22 24.58 6.49 2.96
CA ARG A 22 23.83 6.68 4.21
C ARG A 22 22.85 7.84 4.10
N ARG A 23 23.29 8.97 3.53
CA ARG A 23 22.44 10.16 3.33
C ARG A 23 21.26 9.86 2.41
N SER A 24 21.44 9.06 1.35
CA SER A 24 20.34 8.63 0.48
C SER A 24 19.38 7.69 1.20
N HIS A 25 19.87 6.74 2.00
CA HIS A 25 19.03 5.83 2.80
C HIS A 25 18.20 6.58 3.85
N TYR A 26 18.82 7.49 4.62
CA TYR A 26 18.10 8.31 5.59
C TYR A 26 17.06 9.22 4.89
N GLY A 27 17.36 9.71 3.70
CA GLY A 27 16.41 10.44 2.86
C GLY A 27 15.18 9.59 2.50
N VAL A 28 15.39 8.36 2.03
CA VAL A 28 14.29 7.43 1.71
C VAL A 28 13.47 7.10 2.95
N LEU A 29 14.11 6.84 4.10
CA LEU A 29 13.41 6.57 5.36
C LEU A 29 12.55 7.77 5.80
N ALA A 30 13.06 8.99 5.68
CA ALA A 30 12.31 10.20 6.00
C ALA A 30 11.07 10.36 5.10
N VAL A 31 11.24 10.07 3.80
CA VAL A 31 10.14 10.09 2.82
C VAL A 31 9.07 9.03 3.15
N VAL A 32 9.49 7.80 3.47
CA VAL A 32 8.57 6.72 3.90
C VAL A 32 7.85 7.11 5.18
N ALA A 33 8.57 7.66 6.17
CA ALA A 33 7.99 8.09 7.44
C ALA A 33 6.96 9.21 7.25
N ALA A 34 7.26 10.20 6.41
CA ALA A 34 6.35 11.29 6.08
C ALA A 34 5.05 10.76 5.45
N GLY A 35 5.15 9.85 4.47
CA GLY A 35 3.98 9.20 3.90
C GLY A 35 3.24 8.34 4.93
N GLY A 36 3.97 7.60 5.77
CA GLY A 36 3.44 6.73 6.82
C GLY A 36 2.59 7.49 7.83
N MET A 37 3.01 8.68 8.27
CA MET A 37 2.21 9.53 9.16
C MET A 37 0.86 9.88 8.54
N ILE A 38 0.83 10.23 7.25
CA ILE A 38 -0.42 10.53 6.53
C ILE A 38 -1.31 9.28 6.44
N GLY A 39 -0.74 8.15 6.03
CA GLY A 39 -1.47 6.89 5.88
C GLY A 39 -2.10 6.41 7.19
N THR A 40 -1.27 6.31 8.23
CA THR A 40 -1.71 5.88 9.57
C THR A 40 -2.72 6.86 10.18
N GLY A 41 -2.53 8.17 9.99
CA GLY A 41 -3.49 9.20 10.42
C GLY A 41 -4.84 9.07 9.71
N ALA A 42 -4.85 8.85 8.39
CA ALA A 42 -6.07 8.61 7.62
C ALA A 42 -6.78 7.33 8.09
N ARG A 43 -6.03 6.24 8.31
CA ARG A 43 -6.57 4.98 8.85
C ARG A 43 -7.21 5.19 10.23
N TYR A 44 -6.49 5.87 11.13
CA TYR A 44 -6.97 6.15 12.47
C TYR A 44 -8.23 7.03 12.45
N GLY A 45 -8.22 8.10 11.65
CA GLY A 45 -9.38 8.97 11.46
C GLY A 45 -10.60 8.23 10.89
N ALA A 46 -10.40 7.33 9.92
CA ALA A 46 -11.49 6.49 9.41
C ALA A 46 -12.08 5.57 10.49
N GLY A 47 -11.24 5.03 11.38
CA GLY A 47 -11.70 4.27 12.55
C GLY A 47 -12.50 5.10 13.56
N LEU A 48 -12.18 6.38 13.72
CA LEU A 48 -12.95 7.30 14.56
C LEU A 48 -14.30 7.69 13.93
N LEU A 49 -14.34 7.87 12.60
CA LEU A 49 -15.56 8.22 11.88
C LEU A 49 -16.53 7.04 11.75
N TRP A 50 -16.00 5.81 11.76
CA TRP A 50 -16.81 4.59 11.67
C TRP A 50 -16.47 3.59 12.79
N PRO A 51 -16.82 3.90 14.06
CA PRO A 51 -16.54 3.03 15.18
C PRO A 51 -17.20 1.67 14.99
N THR A 52 -16.43 0.60 15.15
CA THR A 52 -16.94 -0.78 15.05
C THR A 52 -17.13 -1.32 16.46
N ALA A 53 -18.36 -1.69 16.81
CA ALA A 53 -18.66 -2.29 18.11
C ALA A 53 -17.94 -3.64 18.29
N PRO A 54 -17.64 -4.05 19.53
CA PRO A 54 -17.07 -5.37 19.78
C PRO A 54 -17.91 -6.47 19.12
N VAL A 55 -17.25 -7.39 18.41
CA VAL A 55 -17.90 -8.53 17.75
C VAL A 55 -18.80 -8.14 16.56
N ALA A 56 -18.87 -6.87 16.15
CA ALA A 56 -19.55 -6.43 14.92
C ALA A 56 -18.68 -6.65 13.67
N PHE A 57 -19.29 -6.58 12.48
CA PHE A 57 -18.54 -6.72 11.23
C PHE A 57 -17.65 -5.48 10.98
N PRO A 58 -16.34 -5.64 10.76
CA PRO A 58 -15.36 -4.55 10.69
C PRO A 58 -15.32 -3.87 9.30
N TRP A 59 -16.39 -3.14 8.98
CA TRP A 59 -16.53 -2.43 7.71
C TRP A 59 -15.43 -1.41 7.45
N ALA A 60 -14.98 -0.70 8.49
CA ALA A 60 -13.91 0.28 8.37
C ALA A 60 -12.60 -0.38 7.89
N THR A 61 -12.15 -1.42 8.59
CA THR A 61 -10.94 -2.18 8.24
C THR A 61 -11.04 -2.80 6.84
N LEU A 62 -12.20 -3.36 6.48
CA LEU A 62 -12.45 -3.88 5.13
C LEU A 62 -12.27 -2.78 4.08
N GLY A 63 -12.98 -1.65 4.24
CA GLY A 63 -12.96 -0.54 3.29
C GLY A 63 -11.58 0.06 3.14
N ILE A 64 -10.85 0.23 4.24
CA ILE A 64 -9.46 0.69 4.24
C ILE A 64 -8.56 -0.24 3.41
N ASN A 65 -8.60 -1.54 3.66
CA ASN A 65 -7.75 -2.48 2.94
C ASN A 65 -8.13 -2.59 1.45
N VAL A 66 -9.41 -2.68 1.12
CA VAL A 66 -9.89 -2.78 -0.27
C VAL A 66 -9.58 -1.52 -1.06
N SER A 67 -9.83 -0.33 -0.50
CA SER A 67 -9.49 0.93 -1.17
C SER A 67 -7.97 1.11 -1.30
N GLY A 68 -7.19 0.70 -0.31
CA GLY A 68 -5.73 0.69 -0.39
C GLY A 68 -5.21 -0.23 -1.50
N CYS A 69 -5.80 -1.43 -1.66
CA CYS A 69 -5.49 -2.35 -2.75
C CYS A 69 -5.87 -1.78 -4.12
N LEU A 70 -6.99 -1.08 -4.24
CA LEU A 70 -7.35 -0.36 -5.47
C LEU A 70 -6.29 0.70 -5.82
N LEU A 71 -5.94 1.53 -4.83
CA LEU A 71 -4.99 2.63 -5.01
C LEU A 71 -3.58 2.15 -5.35
N ILE A 72 -3.09 1.06 -4.74
CA ILE A 72 -1.78 0.50 -5.09
C ILE A 72 -1.79 -0.09 -6.50
N GLY A 73 -2.90 -0.67 -6.96
CA GLY A 73 -3.06 -1.13 -8.34
C GLY A 73 -2.98 0.01 -9.36
N ILE A 74 -3.61 1.16 -9.04
CA ILE A 74 -3.51 2.39 -9.84
C ILE A 74 -2.07 2.92 -9.84
N LEU A 75 -1.47 3.03 -8.65
CA LEU A 75 -0.12 3.57 -8.48
C LEU A 75 0.90 2.73 -9.23
N LEU A 76 0.81 1.40 -9.17
CA LEU A 76 1.70 0.50 -9.88
C LEU A 76 1.76 0.84 -11.37
N VAL A 77 0.61 0.89 -12.04
CA VAL A 77 0.53 1.20 -13.47
C VAL A 77 0.99 2.62 -13.76
N ALA A 78 0.60 3.60 -12.93
CA ALA A 78 1.03 4.98 -13.13
C ALA A 78 2.56 5.13 -13.09
N LEU A 79 3.23 4.42 -12.17
CA LEU A 79 4.68 4.49 -12.03
C LEU A 79 5.46 3.66 -13.06
N THR A 80 4.87 2.59 -13.60
CA THR A 80 5.57 1.70 -14.56
C THR A 80 5.24 1.99 -16.02
N GLU A 81 4.04 2.53 -16.31
CA GLU A 81 3.52 2.65 -17.68
C GLU A 81 3.20 4.10 -18.09
N ALA A 82 2.97 5.02 -17.15
CA ALA A 82 2.56 6.40 -17.49
C ALA A 82 3.72 7.38 -17.62
N TRP A 83 4.70 7.33 -16.73
CA TRP A 83 5.85 8.24 -16.72
C TRP A 83 7.04 7.67 -15.94
N THR A 84 8.21 8.32 -16.06
CA THR A 84 9.36 8.06 -15.19
C THR A 84 9.25 8.92 -13.93
N ALA A 85 8.86 8.32 -12.81
CA ALA A 85 8.70 9.03 -11.55
C ALA A 85 10.04 9.23 -10.83
N PRO A 86 10.21 10.35 -10.08
CA PRO A 86 11.34 10.50 -9.16
C PRO A 86 11.43 9.37 -8.14
N ALA A 87 12.65 9.02 -7.73
CA ALA A 87 12.91 7.89 -6.84
C ALA A 87 12.19 7.96 -5.48
N TRP A 88 11.79 9.15 -5.03
CA TRP A 88 11.06 9.34 -3.76
C TRP A 88 9.55 9.02 -3.86
N VAL A 89 8.95 9.03 -5.05
CA VAL A 89 7.50 8.88 -5.23
C VAL A 89 7.02 7.49 -4.79
N ARG A 90 7.72 6.43 -5.23
CA ARG A 90 7.34 5.06 -4.88
C ARG A 90 7.46 4.79 -3.37
N PRO A 91 8.59 5.08 -2.68
CA PRO A 91 8.66 4.94 -1.23
C PRO A 91 7.62 5.78 -0.47
N PHE A 92 7.37 7.01 -0.91
CA PHE A 92 6.39 7.89 -0.26
C PHE A 92 4.97 7.31 -0.34
N PHE A 93 4.47 7.04 -1.54
CA PHE A 93 3.07 6.66 -1.74
C PHE A 93 2.82 5.17 -1.48
N ALA A 94 3.67 4.28 -1.98
CA ALA A 94 3.45 2.84 -1.84
C ALA A 94 3.76 2.38 -0.41
N THR A 95 5.00 2.56 0.05
CA THR A 95 5.44 2.07 1.35
C THR A 95 4.97 2.95 2.49
N GLY A 96 5.06 4.28 2.33
CA GLY A 96 4.62 5.25 3.33
C GLY A 96 3.10 5.33 3.44
N VAL A 97 2.45 6.05 2.53
CA VAL A 97 1.01 6.35 2.60
C VAL A 97 0.16 5.09 2.58
N LEU A 98 0.28 4.27 1.53
CA LEU A 98 -0.58 3.08 1.38
C LEU A 98 -0.22 1.98 2.39
N GLY A 99 1.06 1.81 2.71
CA GLY A 99 1.51 0.89 3.77
C GLY A 99 1.02 1.29 5.16
N GLY A 100 1.02 2.58 5.49
CA GLY A 100 0.47 3.11 6.74
C GLY A 100 -1.06 3.11 6.78
N TYR A 101 -1.70 3.36 5.64
CA TYR A 101 -3.16 3.40 5.48
C TYR A 101 -3.79 2.02 5.62
N THR A 102 -3.21 0.99 5.01
CA THR A 102 -3.72 -0.39 5.10
C THR A 102 -3.26 -1.07 6.40
N THR A 103 -3.91 -2.18 6.77
CA THR A 103 -3.57 -2.92 8.00
C THR A 103 -3.95 -4.39 7.94
N PHE A 104 -2.94 -5.26 8.00
CA PHE A 104 -3.15 -6.70 8.18
C PHE A 104 -3.30 -7.08 9.66
N SER A 105 -2.57 -6.41 10.56
CA SER A 105 -2.63 -6.72 12.00
C SER A 105 -4.01 -6.43 12.60
N THR A 106 -4.62 -5.29 12.28
CA THR A 106 -5.98 -4.97 12.75
C THR A 106 -6.99 -5.96 12.20
N TYR A 107 -6.84 -6.33 10.93
CA TYR A 107 -7.66 -7.36 10.29
C TYR A 107 -7.59 -8.72 11.02
N CYS A 108 -6.41 -9.17 11.42
CA CYS A 108 -6.24 -10.39 12.22
C CYS A 108 -6.90 -10.27 13.61
N VAL A 109 -6.77 -9.12 14.27
CA VAL A 109 -7.41 -8.84 15.56
C VAL A 109 -8.94 -8.84 15.43
N ASP A 110 -9.48 -8.27 14.35
CA ASP A 110 -10.92 -8.28 14.10
C ASP A 110 -11.46 -9.71 13.88
N ILE A 111 -10.69 -10.58 13.20
CA ILE A 111 -11.02 -12.01 13.05
C ILE A 111 -11.00 -12.71 14.41
N GLU A 112 -9.94 -12.52 15.20
CA GLU A 112 -9.81 -13.11 16.55
C GLU A 112 -10.99 -12.70 17.42
N ARG A 113 -11.34 -11.41 17.46
CA ARG A 113 -12.49 -10.89 18.21
C ARG A 113 -13.81 -11.52 17.78
N LEU A 114 -14.02 -11.72 16.47
CA LEU A 114 -15.23 -12.38 15.97
C LEU A 114 -15.28 -13.85 16.39
N VAL A 115 -14.17 -14.57 16.36
CA VAL A 115 -14.08 -15.97 16.80
C VAL A 115 -14.34 -16.07 18.31
N SER A 116 -13.62 -15.28 19.11
CA SER A 116 -13.76 -15.23 20.57
C SER A 116 -15.15 -14.75 21.01
N GLY A 117 -15.83 -13.94 20.19
CA GLY A 117 -17.22 -13.53 20.37
C GLY A 117 -18.27 -14.54 19.88
N GLY A 118 -17.88 -15.78 19.54
CA GLY A 118 -18.80 -16.84 19.11
C GLY A 118 -19.32 -16.70 17.67
N ARG A 119 -18.75 -15.79 16.87
CA ARG A 119 -19.16 -15.51 15.48
C ARG A 119 -18.19 -16.06 14.44
N ALA A 120 -17.77 -17.32 14.59
CA ALA A 120 -16.81 -17.96 13.68
C ALA A 120 -17.24 -17.92 12.20
N GLY A 121 -18.54 -18.10 11.90
CA GLY A 121 -19.04 -17.97 10.53
C GLY A 121 -18.88 -16.56 9.94
N THR A 122 -19.10 -15.52 10.75
CA THR A 122 -18.83 -14.13 10.33
C THR A 122 -17.33 -13.89 10.14
N ALA A 123 -16.49 -14.44 11.02
CA ALA A 123 -15.03 -14.35 10.91
C ALA A 123 -14.52 -14.96 9.61
N LEU A 124 -15.00 -16.17 9.26
CA LEU A 124 -14.64 -16.85 8.01
C LEU A 124 -15.12 -16.07 6.78
N GLY A 125 -16.35 -15.54 6.81
CA GLY A 125 -16.88 -14.68 5.75
C GLY A 125 -16.05 -13.42 5.57
N TYR A 126 -15.68 -12.75 6.67
CA TYR A 126 -14.83 -11.57 6.64
C TYR A 126 -13.42 -11.87 6.11
N LEU A 127 -12.86 -13.03 6.50
CA LEU A 127 -11.57 -13.51 6.05
C LEU A 127 -11.54 -13.68 4.51
N ALA A 128 -12.51 -14.41 3.98
CA ALA A 128 -12.61 -14.65 2.54
C ALA A 128 -12.95 -13.36 1.76
N ALA A 129 -13.94 -12.59 2.24
CA ALA A 129 -14.39 -11.39 1.56
C ALA A 129 -13.27 -10.36 1.41
N THR A 130 -12.46 -10.14 2.44
CA THR A 130 -11.37 -9.16 2.40
C THR A 130 -10.31 -9.55 1.36
N VAL A 131 -9.89 -10.81 1.31
CA VAL A 131 -8.90 -11.29 0.33
C VAL A 131 -9.43 -11.19 -1.09
N LEU A 132 -10.65 -11.68 -1.34
CA LEU A 132 -11.25 -11.64 -2.66
C LEU A 132 -11.46 -10.21 -3.16
N ALA A 133 -11.98 -9.33 -2.29
CA ALA A 133 -12.18 -7.92 -2.62
C ALA A 133 -10.86 -7.18 -2.84
N ALA A 134 -9.81 -7.48 -2.05
CA ALA A 134 -8.49 -6.90 -2.24
C ALA A 134 -7.87 -7.28 -3.59
N LEU A 135 -7.94 -8.55 -3.98
CA LEU A 135 -7.46 -9.04 -5.27
C LEU A 135 -8.26 -8.44 -6.44
N ALA A 136 -9.59 -8.37 -6.31
CA ALA A 136 -10.43 -7.70 -7.30
C ALA A 136 -10.11 -6.20 -7.41
N ALA A 137 -9.88 -5.52 -6.28
CA ALA A 137 -9.57 -4.11 -6.24
C ALA A 137 -8.23 -3.78 -6.91
N VAL A 138 -7.15 -4.51 -6.59
CA VAL A 138 -5.83 -4.24 -7.19
C VAL A 138 -5.83 -4.49 -8.70
N THR A 139 -6.51 -5.56 -9.15
CA THR A 139 -6.65 -5.87 -10.57
C THR A 139 -7.48 -4.82 -11.30
N ALA A 140 -8.61 -4.40 -10.71
CA ALA A 140 -9.44 -3.33 -11.26
C ALA A 140 -8.69 -2.01 -11.34
N GLY A 141 -7.95 -1.62 -10.30
CA GLY A 141 -7.17 -0.38 -10.28
C GLY A 141 -6.12 -0.32 -11.38
N ALA A 142 -5.39 -1.41 -11.58
CA ALA A 142 -4.43 -1.53 -12.65
C ALA A 142 -5.10 -1.49 -14.04
N TRP A 143 -6.19 -2.24 -14.22
CA TRP A 143 -6.94 -2.29 -15.48
C TRP A 143 -7.53 -0.94 -15.88
N ILE A 144 -8.20 -0.24 -14.95
CA ILE A 144 -8.78 1.09 -15.17
C ILE A 144 -7.69 2.06 -15.62
N THR A 145 -6.56 2.08 -14.91
CA THR A 145 -5.45 3.01 -15.20
C THR A 145 -4.89 2.78 -16.60
N ARG A 146 -4.62 1.52 -16.98
CA ARG A 146 -4.19 1.19 -18.35
C ARG A 146 -5.18 1.63 -19.41
N ARG A 147 -6.47 1.42 -19.18
CA ARG A 147 -7.52 1.80 -20.12
C ARG A 147 -7.58 3.32 -20.33
N LEU A 148 -7.38 4.09 -19.26
CA LEU A 148 -7.34 5.55 -19.31
C LEU A 148 -6.10 6.06 -20.04
N LEU A 149 -4.92 5.47 -19.80
CA LEU A 149 -3.68 5.83 -20.50
C LEU A 149 -3.80 5.57 -22.01
N ALA A 150 -4.30 4.39 -22.40
CA ALA A 150 -4.51 4.04 -23.82
C ALA A 150 -5.47 5.03 -24.52
N ARG A 151 -6.54 5.46 -23.84
CA ARG A 151 -7.47 6.47 -24.38
C ARG A 151 -6.80 7.84 -24.57
N LYS A 152 -5.91 8.23 -23.65
CA LYS A 152 -5.19 9.51 -23.72
C LYS A 152 -4.22 9.53 -24.91
N THR A 153 -3.52 8.44 -25.16
CA THR A 153 -2.64 8.30 -26.33
C THR A 153 -3.42 8.39 -27.63
N ALA A 154 -4.54 7.67 -27.76
CA ALA A 154 -5.37 7.68 -28.97
C ALA A 154 -6.00 9.06 -29.28
N ARG A 155 -6.24 9.89 -28.26
CA ARG A 155 -6.72 11.28 -28.43
C ARG A 155 -5.61 12.25 -28.84
N ARG A 156 -4.33 11.93 -28.56
CA ARG A 156 -3.19 12.81 -28.88
C ARG A 156 -2.66 12.60 -30.30
N THR A 157 -3.01 11.49 -30.93
CA THR A 157 -2.65 11.14 -32.33
C THR A 157 -3.76 11.47 -33.34
N ARG A 158 -4.86 12.09 -32.91
CA ARG A 158 -5.89 12.69 -33.78
C ARG A 158 -5.79 14.19 -33.69
#